data_AF-A0A317J2C9-F1
#
_entry.id   AF-A0A317J2C9-F1
#
_cell.length_a   1.000
_cell.length_b   1.000
_cell.length_c   1.000
_cell.angle_alpha   90.00
_cell.angle_beta   90.00
_cell.angle_gamma   90.00
#
_symmetry.space_group_name_H-M   'P 1'
#
loop_
_entity.id
_entity.type
_entity.pdbx_description
1 polymer ?
#
loop_
_entity_poly.entity_id
_entity_poly.type
_entity_poly.pdbx_seq_one_letter_code
_entity_poly.pdbx_strand_id
1 'polypeptide(L)'
;MSGIASSPLSAEAILAQMERIVASEIFLRSNNSTKLLRFLVKEDLEGRGQELKDSVIALEVFGKKDYDSKVDRTVAQEAGRLRARLAEYYKVERIEDSIRVSIPLGGYKPKYELIVPAPVPPTPPKAPWWTPTRVWLAAGGLAIVAMGIGAWLIFSRTPAEKHVAVLPFRTIDSSPESQARRLGLLFSLVQQLNQRGRAEAGFWTVPPDDVLAANVVNSSRACQVFGANRVISGSIETVAGKTRLTMSAGYCNPSHEAKSAIIDFQAGDPLALEDQAAERAAEMLGIQPRTGGQPAAAEVRTLQPQAEDFYLRARGYLLEGAAGLDNAIGLFREAVESDPNYALAHAGLGEAYLRKYERLPAVALIDLARESCKQALRLGSGSAQVHIAQGLFYNTTGEYEKALHEYEEALRLDPGNADAYGGLALVYANLDGLKEAEEAYNQAIRQRHYWGAYHRLGVFYATHGRYAEAEQAFLSAQKLAPDNAVVYSNCSP
;
A
#
# COMPACT_ATOMS: atom_id res chain seq x y z
N MET A 1 -38.96 48.73 -15.89
CA MET A 1 -37.68 48.90 -16.62
C MET A 1 -36.55 48.63 -15.65
N SER A 2 -35.62 47.78 -16.08
CA SER A 2 -34.21 47.62 -15.68
C SER A 2 -33.86 46.13 -15.63
N GLY A 3 -33.61 45.59 -16.83
CA GLY A 3 -32.91 44.33 -16.97
C GLY A 3 -31.44 44.52 -16.59
N ILE A 4 -30.93 43.66 -15.73
CA ILE A 4 -29.49 43.50 -15.56
C ILE A 4 -29.09 42.49 -16.63
N ALA A 5 -28.66 43.00 -17.77
CA ALA A 5 -27.97 42.21 -18.77
C ALA A 5 -26.70 41.65 -18.11
N SER A 6 -26.59 40.31 -18.04
CA SER A 6 -25.32 39.65 -17.79
C SER A 6 -24.35 40.11 -18.87
N SER A 7 -23.34 40.91 -18.49
CA SER A 7 -22.30 41.32 -19.43
C SER A 7 -21.73 40.07 -20.12
N PRO A 8 -21.66 40.02 -21.45
CA PRO A 8 -21.02 38.90 -22.13
C PRO A 8 -19.56 38.83 -21.66
N LEU A 9 -19.09 37.63 -21.31
CA LEU A 9 -17.69 37.38 -21.00
C LEU A 9 -16.84 37.92 -22.17
N SER A 10 -15.93 38.85 -21.90
CA SER A 10 -15.11 39.42 -22.96
C SER A 10 -14.12 38.38 -23.50
N ALA A 11 -13.88 38.40 -24.81
CA ALA A 11 -12.89 37.53 -25.46
C ALA A 11 -11.51 37.66 -24.81
N GLU A 12 -11.14 38.87 -24.39
CA GLU A 12 -9.91 39.17 -23.67
C GLU A 12 -9.83 38.45 -22.31
N ALA A 13 -10.92 38.44 -21.54
CA ALA A 13 -10.95 37.76 -20.25
C ALA A 13 -10.86 36.23 -20.40
N ILE A 14 -11.48 35.67 -21.44
CA ILE A 14 -11.40 34.24 -21.77
C ILE A 14 -9.96 33.87 -22.18
N LEU A 15 -9.31 34.69 -23.01
CA LEU A 15 -7.90 34.48 -23.40
C LEU A 15 -6.96 34.58 -22.20
N ALA A 16 -7.16 35.57 -21.32
CA ALA A 16 -6.38 35.72 -20.10
C ALA A 16 -6.53 34.50 -19.19
N GLN A 17 -7.76 33.99 -19.02
CA GLN A 17 -8.01 32.78 -18.25
C GLN A 17 -7.34 31.55 -18.88
N MET A 18 -7.43 31.39 -20.20
CA MET A 18 -6.77 30.31 -20.93
C MET A 18 -5.24 30.35 -20.73
N GLU A 19 -4.61 31.53 -20.81
CA GLU A 19 -3.17 31.66 -20.59
C GLU A 19 -2.77 31.35 -19.13
N ARG A 20 -3.60 31.66 -18.13
CA ARG A 20 -3.38 31.20 -16.75
C ARG A 20 -3.45 29.69 -16.61
N ILE A 21 -4.44 29.05 -17.24
CA ILE A 21 -4.59 27.58 -17.21
C ILE A 21 -3.34 26.91 -17.79
N VAL A 22 -2.87 27.34 -18.96
CA VAL A 22 -1.70 26.72 -19.62
C VAL A 22 -0.37 27.04 -18.94
N ALA A 23 -0.29 28.13 -18.17
CA ALA A 23 0.86 28.47 -17.35
C ALA A 23 0.92 27.69 -16.01
N SER A 24 -0.13 26.96 -15.65
CA SER A 24 -0.17 26.16 -14.43
C SER A 24 0.74 24.94 -14.50
N GLU A 25 1.23 24.47 -13.34
CA GLU A 25 2.08 23.28 -13.25
C GLU A 25 1.45 22.03 -13.89
N ILE A 26 0.12 21.93 -13.88
CA ILE A 26 -0.66 20.83 -14.48
C ILE A 26 -0.49 20.82 -16.01
N PHE A 27 -0.36 21.98 -16.64
CA PHE A 27 -0.26 22.13 -18.10
C PHE A 27 1.17 22.33 -18.62
N LEU A 28 2.11 22.80 -17.77
CA LEU A 28 3.53 23.00 -18.14
C LEU A 28 4.21 21.71 -18.63
N ARG A 29 3.79 20.53 -18.13
CA ARG A 29 4.35 19.23 -18.52
C ARG A 29 3.67 18.60 -19.75
N SER A 30 2.67 19.25 -20.36
CA SER A 30 1.89 18.68 -21.47
C SER A 30 1.76 19.63 -22.67
N ASN A 31 2.76 19.54 -23.56
CA ASN A 31 2.81 20.39 -24.76
C ASN A 31 1.57 20.22 -25.68
N ASN A 32 1.04 19.00 -25.79
CA ASN A 32 -0.10 18.71 -26.66
C ASN A 32 -1.44 19.22 -26.10
N SER A 33 -1.72 19.03 -24.81
CA SER A 33 -2.93 19.57 -24.16
C SER A 33 -2.92 21.11 -24.17
N THR A 34 -1.75 21.72 -24.00
CA THR A 34 -1.57 23.18 -24.07
C THR A 34 -1.83 23.71 -25.48
N LYS A 35 -1.26 23.08 -26.52
CA LYS A 35 -1.53 23.45 -27.92
C LYS A 35 -3.01 23.27 -28.27
N LEU A 36 -3.60 22.16 -27.85
CA LEU A 36 -5.01 21.86 -28.10
C LEU A 36 -5.92 22.88 -27.43
N LEU A 37 -5.73 23.19 -26.13
CA LEU A 37 -6.54 24.18 -25.43
C LEU A 37 -6.45 25.57 -26.08
N ARG A 38 -5.24 26.00 -26.44
CA ARG A 38 -5.02 27.28 -27.13
C ARG A 38 -5.73 27.33 -28.48
N PHE A 39 -5.65 26.25 -29.25
CA PHE A 39 -6.32 26.15 -30.55
C PHE A 39 -7.85 26.25 -30.38
N LEU A 40 -8.44 25.42 -29.53
CA LEU A 40 -9.90 25.37 -29.37
C LEU A 40 -10.50 26.70 -28.90
N VAL A 41 -9.85 27.37 -27.93
CA VAL A 41 -10.34 28.65 -27.39
C VAL A 41 -10.20 29.77 -28.41
N LYS A 42 -9.07 29.85 -29.14
CA LYS A 42 -8.88 30.89 -30.17
C LYS A 42 -9.85 30.74 -31.34
N GLU A 43 -10.00 29.53 -31.87
CA GLU A 43 -10.93 29.26 -32.96
C GLU A 43 -12.39 29.57 -32.58
N ASP A 44 -12.79 29.26 -31.34
CA ASP A 44 -14.13 29.57 -30.84
C ASP A 44 -14.36 31.09 -30.68
N LEU A 45 -13.37 31.82 -30.15
CA LEU A 45 -13.42 33.28 -30.03
C LEU A 45 -13.41 34.01 -31.38
N GLU A 46 -12.84 33.39 -32.42
CA GLU A 46 -12.91 33.88 -33.81
C GLU A 46 -14.20 33.47 -34.54
N GLY A 47 -15.16 32.84 -33.84
CA GLY A 47 -16.47 32.47 -34.36
C GLY A 47 -16.51 31.12 -35.08
N ARG A 48 -15.39 30.39 -35.15
CA ARG A 48 -15.25 29.09 -35.83
C ARG A 48 -15.46 27.89 -34.91
N GLY A 49 -15.98 28.09 -33.70
CA GLY A 49 -16.17 27.03 -32.71
C GLY A 49 -17.09 25.88 -33.14
N GLN A 50 -17.98 26.10 -34.12
CA GLN A 50 -18.83 25.04 -34.69
C GLN A 50 -18.10 24.17 -35.74
N GLU A 51 -16.94 24.62 -36.22
CA GLU A 51 -16.12 23.93 -37.22
C GLU A 51 -15.07 23.01 -36.57
N LEU A 52 -14.97 23.03 -35.24
CA LEU A 52 -14.06 22.21 -34.44
C LEU A 52 -14.45 20.72 -34.49
N LYS A 53 -13.95 20.03 -35.51
CA LYS A 53 -14.07 18.57 -35.73
C LYS A 53 -12.71 17.89 -35.58
N ASP A 54 -12.72 16.58 -35.34
CA ASP A 54 -11.51 15.78 -35.13
C ASP A 54 -10.51 15.93 -36.29
N SER A 55 -10.99 16.00 -37.54
CA SER A 55 -10.15 16.15 -38.72
C SER A 55 -9.42 17.50 -38.78
N VAL A 56 -10.06 18.57 -38.35
CA VAL A 56 -9.46 19.92 -38.30
C VAL A 56 -8.40 19.97 -37.20
N ILE A 57 -8.72 19.42 -36.03
CA ILE A 57 -7.79 19.36 -34.90
C ILE A 57 -6.58 18.48 -35.22
N ALA A 58 -6.80 17.33 -35.87
CA ALA A 58 -5.74 16.43 -36.29
C ALA A 58 -4.73 17.12 -37.22
N LEU A 59 -5.22 17.93 -38.16
CA LEU A 59 -4.38 18.69 -39.09
C LEU A 59 -3.65 19.84 -38.38
N GLU A 60 -4.39 20.71 -37.71
CA GLU A 60 -3.87 22.00 -37.22
C GLU A 60 -3.07 21.88 -35.91
N VAL A 61 -3.44 20.93 -35.04
CA VAL A 61 -2.76 20.74 -33.73
C VAL A 61 -1.70 19.64 -33.80
N PHE A 62 -1.96 18.58 -34.59
CA PHE A 62 -1.11 17.39 -34.64
C PHE A 62 -0.40 17.16 -35.98
N GLY A 63 -0.64 17.99 -37.00
CA GLY A 63 0.03 17.90 -38.30
C GLY A 63 -0.36 16.69 -39.16
N LYS A 64 -1.52 16.06 -38.90
CA LYS A 64 -1.95 14.83 -39.58
C LYS A 64 -2.89 15.13 -40.74
N LYS A 65 -2.41 14.95 -41.97
CA LYS A 65 -3.16 15.23 -43.22
C LYS A 65 -4.18 14.14 -43.58
N ASP A 66 -3.87 12.87 -43.35
CA ASP A 66 -4.73 11.72 -43.71
C ASP A 66 -5.40 11.12 -42.46
N TYR A 67 -6.10 11.94 -41.70
CA TYR A 67 -6.70 11.55 -40.42
C TYR A 67 -8.12 10.96 -40.57
N ASP A 68 -8.31 9.73 -40.11
CA ASP A 68 -9.63 9.10 -39.91
C ASP A 68 -9.83 8.78 -38.42
N SER A 69 -10.88 9.35 -37.82
CA SER A 69 -11.21 9.18 -36.39
C SER A 69 -11.61 7.74 -36.01
N LYS A 70 -11.97 6.89 -36.98
CA LYS A 70 -12.26 5.47 -36.75
C LYS A 70 -10.99 4.64 -36.54
N VAL A 71 -9.87 5.08 -37.11
CA VAL A 71 -8.59 4.34 -37.08
C VAL A 71 -7.60 5.01 -36.12
N ASP A 72 -7.56 6.35 -36.10
CA ASP A 72 -6.64 7.13 -35.30
C ASP A 72 -7.35 7.85 -34.14
N ARG A 73 -7.09 7.36 -32.92
CA ARG A 73 -7.70 7.90 -31.68
C ARG A 73 -6.92 9.07 -31.06
N THR A 74 -5.89 9.60 -31.72
CA THR A 74 -5.00 10.63 -31.15
C THR A 74 -5.78 11.85 -30.65
N VAL A 75 -6.71 12.38 -31.45
CA VAL A 75 -7.49 13.58 -31.09
C VAL A 75 -8.44 13.29 -29.92
N ALA A 76 -9.15 12.16 -29.98
CA ALA A 76 -10.06 11.75 -28.91
C ALA A 76 -9.34 11.48 -27.58
N GLN A 77 -8.16 10.84 -27.62
CA GLN A 77 -7.33 10.59 -26.45
C GLN A 77 -6.79 11.88 -25.84
N GLU A 78 -6.29 12.81 -26.67
CA GLU A 78 -5.76 14.08 -26.16
C GLU A 78 -6.86 15.00 -25.64
N ALA A 79 -8.05 14.98 -26.25
CA ALA A 79 -9.22 15.68 -25.71
C ALA A 79 -9.71 15.07 -24.38
N GLY A 80 -9.62 13.75 -24.20
CA GLY A 80 -9.87 13.09 -22.92
C GLY A 80 -8.89 13.56 -21.84
N ARG A 81 -7.60 13.61 -22.17
CA ARG A 81 -6.54 14.12 -21.28
C ARG A 81 -6.71 15.60 -20.95
N LEU A 82 -7.07 16.43 -21.92
CA LEU A 82 -7.36 17.86 -21.72
C LEU A 82 -8.51 18.05 -20.72
N ARG A 83 -9.60 17.29 -20.86
CA ARG A 83 -10.73 17.34 -19.92
C ARG A 83 -10.33 16.95 -18.50
N ALA A 84 -9.56 15.87 -18.34
CA ALA A 84 -9.06 15.44 -17.04
C ALA A 84 -8.18 16.51 -16.37
N ARG A 85 -7.30 17.17 -17.15
CA ARG A 85 -6.45 18.25 -16.65
C ARG A 85 -7.22 19.52 -16.29
N LEU A 86 -8.23 19.90 -17.08
CA LEU A 86 -9.11 21.01 -16.72
C LEU A 86 -9.87 20.70 -15.42
N ALA A 87 -10.36 19.47 -15.25
CA ALA A 87 -11.03 19.05 -14.01
C ALA A 87 -10.10 19.10 -12.80
N GLU A 88 -8.84 18.67 -12.95
CA GLU A 88 -7.82 18.75 -11.91
C GLU A 88 -7.46 20.21 -11.57
N TYR A 89 -7.28 21.06 -12.59
CA TYR A 89 -6.99 22.49 -12.43
C TYR A 89 -8.06 23.21 -11.60
N TYR A 90 -9.34 22.94 -11.85
CA TYR A 90 -10.44 23.55 -11.08
C TYR A 90 -10.79 22.83 -9.76
N LYS A 91 -10.10 21.75 -9.40
CA LYS A 91 -10.32 20.99 -8.14
C LYS A 91 -9.44 21.50 -6.99
N VAL A 92 -8.26 22.06 -7.29
CA VAL A 92 -7.35 22.62 -6.28
C VAL A 92 -7.88 24.00 -5.86
N GLU A 93 -8.30 24.17 -4.60
CA GLU A 93 -8.81 25.45 -4.09
C GLU A 93 -7.74 26.56 -4.12
N ARG A 94 -7.74 27.34 -5.20
CA ARG A 94 -7.41 28.77 -5.22
C ARG A 94 -8.42 29.47 -6.12
N ILE A 95 -9.51 29.93 -5.53
CA ILE A 95 -10.58 30.69 -6.19
C ILE A 95 -10.13 32.15 -6.30
N GLU A 96 -9.39 32.48 -7.34
CA GLU A 96 -9.30 33.85 -7.85
C GLU A 96 -9.80 33.97 -9.30
N ASP A 97 -10.05 32.83 -9.97
CA ASP A 97 -10.50 32.82 -11.35
C ASP A 97 -12.01 32.92 -11.46
N SER A 98 -12.48 34.03 -12.02
CA SER A 98 -13.89 34.34 -12.25
C SER A 98 -14.49 33.59 -13.45
N ILE A 99 -13.70 32.84 -14.23
CA ILE A 99 -14.14 32.16 -15.46
C ILE A 99 -13.71 30.70 -15.45
N ARG A 100 -14.68 29.79 -15.64
CA ARG A 100 -14.42 28.36 -15.87
C ARG A 100 -14.47 28.03 -17.35
N VAL A 101 -13.37 27.46 -17.86
CA VAL A 101 -13.27 26.92 -19.22
C VAL A 101 -13.47 25.39 -19.16
N SER A 102 -14.42 24.88 -19.94
CA SER A 102 -14.68 23.42 -20.02
C SER A 102 -14.83 22.95 -21.47
N ILE A 103 -14.46 21.69 -21.73
CA ILE A 103 -14.65 21.03 -23.02
C ILE A 103 -15.67 19.89 -22.85
N PRO A 104 -16.86 19.95 -23.47
CA PRO A 104 -17.91 18.96 -23.26
C PRO A 104 -17.52 17.58 -23.79
N LEU A 105 -18.14 16.52 -23.25
CA LEU A 105 -18.05 15.17 -23.80
C LEU A 105 -18.72 15.11 -25.18
N GLY A 106 -18.08 14.43 -26.14
CA GLY A 106 -18.60 14.26 -27.50
C GLY A 106 -18.41 15.45 -28.44
N GLY A 107 -17.71 16.51 -28.02
CA GLY A 107 -17.39 17.66 -28.89
C GLY A 107 -16.16 18.44 -28.43
N TYR A 108 -15.77 19.43 -29.21
CA TYR A 108 -14.53 20.20 -29.02
C TYR A 108 -14.75 21.69 -28.80
N LYS A 109 -15.97 22.19 -29.01
CA LYS A 109 -16.34 23.58 -28.74
C LYS A 109 -16.26 23.86 -27.23
N PRO A 110 -15.40 24.79 -26.78
CA PRO A 110 -15.33 25.15 -25.37
C PRO A 110 -16.60 25.80 -24.85
N LYS A 111 -16.81 25.73 -23.53
CA LYS A 111 -17.85 26.47 -22.81
C LYS A 111 -17.20 27.30 -21.71
N TYR A 112 -17.73 28.51 -21.52
CA TYR A 112 -17.24 29.47 -20.54
C TYR A 112 -18.36 29.83 -19.56
N GLU A 113 -18.09 29.69 -18.27
CA GLU A 113 -19.04 29.99 -17.20
C GLU A 113 -18.43 31.01 -16.25
N LEU A 114 -19.14 32.11 -15.99
CA LEU A 114 -18.76 33.08 -14.97
C LEU A 114 -19.07 32.49 -13.59
N ILE A 115 -18.05 32.35 -12.75
CA ILE A 115 -18.22 31.95 -11.36
C ILE A 115 -18.45 33.23 -10.55
N VAL A 116 -19.72 33.52 -10.22
CA VAL A 116 -20.08 34.61 -9.31
C VAL A 116 -20.08 34.07 -7.88
N PRO A 117 -19.22 34.56 -6.97
CA PRO A 117 -19.31 34.17 -5.56
C PRO A 117 -20.69 34.60 -5.02
N ALA A 118 -21.33 33.71 -4.25
CA ALA A 118 -22.71 33.89 -3.80
C ALA A 118 -22.90 35.25 -3.07
N PRO A 119 -24.01 35.98 -3.31
CA PRO A 119 -24.24 37.26 -2.66
C PRO A 119 -24.41 37.08 -1.16
N VAL A 120 -23.69 37.87 -0.38
CA VAL A 120 -23.87 37.99 1.07
C VAL A 120 -25.28 38.52 1.34
N PRO A 121 -26.11 37.86 2.17
CA PRO A 121 -27.49 38.28 2.40
C PRO A 121 -27.54 39.67 3.06
N PRO A 122 -28.55 40.50 2.74
CA PRO A 122 -28.61 41.87 3.24
C PRO A 122 -28.84 41.91 4.76
N THR A 123 -28.12 42.80 5.44
CA THR A 123 -28.26 43.07 6.87
C THR A 123 -29.63 43.68 7.18
N PRO A 124 -30.44 43.12 8.10
CA PRO A 124 -31.71 43.71 8.53
C PRO A 124 -31.47 44.93 9.45
N PRO A 125 -32.46 45.84 9.60
CA PRO A 125 -32.28 47.08 10.35
C PRO A 125 -32.04 46.82 11.85
N LYS A 126 -31.26 47.71 12.48
CA LYS A 126 -30.83 47.59 13.89
C LYS A 126 -32.02 47.65 14.85
N ALA A 127 -32.38 46.50 15.41
CA ALA A 127 -33.21 46.39 16.62
C ALA A 127 -32.33 46.48 17.89
N PRO A 128 -32.86 46.99 19.03
CA PRO A 128 -32.07 47.37 20.18
C PRO A 128 -31.32 46.21 20.85
N TRP A 129 -30.16 46.54 21.42
CA TRP A 129 -29.03 45.66 21.75
C TRP A 129 -29.20 44.72 22.96
N TRP A 130 -30.40 44.56 23.51
CA TRP A 130 -30.60 43.91 24.80
C TRP A 130 -31.83 42.98 24.76
N THR A 131 -31.60 41.71 24.43
CA THR A 131 -32.52 40.59 24.74
C THR A 131 -31.73 39.33 25.15
N PRO A 132 -32.24 38.55 26.12
CA PRO A 132 -31.53 37.41 26.73
C PRO A 132 -31.21 36.25 25.76
N THR A 133 -31.84 36.21 24.58
CA THR A 133 -31.56 35.25 23.50
C THR A 133 -30.18 35.41 22.88
N ARG A 134 -29.57 36.60 22.93
CA ARG A 134 -28.22 36.85 22.36
C ARG A 134 -27.08 36.27 23.19
N VAL A 135 -27.26 36.10 24.50
CA VAL A 135 -26.24 35.47 25.37
C VAL A 135 -26.16 33.97 25.10
N TRP A 136 -27.29 33.30 24.88
CA TRP A 136 -27.34 31.88 24.54
C TRP A 136 -26.83 31.58 23.12
N LEU A 137 -27.07 32.47 22.15
CA LEU A 137 -26.54 32.32 20.78
C LEU A 137 -25.03 32.59 20.69
N ALA A 138 -24.49 33.51 21.49
CA ALA A 138 -23.04 33.72 21.58
C ALA A 138 -22.33 32.52 22.23
N ALA A 139 -22.93 31.94 23.27
CA ALA A 139 -22.43 30.71 23.90
C ALA A 139 -22.50 29.50 22.96
N GLY A 140 -23.59 29.36 22.20
CA GLY A 140 -23.76 28.30 21.19
C GLY A 140 -22.80 28.45 20.00
N GLY A 141 -22.57 29.67 19.52
CA GLY A 141 -21.61 29.95 18.45
C GLY A 141 -20.16 29.67 18.85
N LEU A 142 -19.77 30.04 20.08
CA LEU A 142 -18.47 29.69 20.64
C LEU A 142 -18.31 28.16 20.80
N ALA A 143 -19.37 27.44 21.18
CA ALA A 143 -19.34 25.98 21.26
C ALA A 143 -19.17 25.32 19.88
N ILE A 144 -19.80 25.85 18.83
CA ILE A 144 -19.66 25.34 17.45
C ILE A 144 -18.27 25.63 16.88
N VAL A 145 -17.72 26.82 17.13
CA VAL A 145 -16.34 27.15 16.72
C VAL A 145 -15.33 26.32 17.51
N ALA A 146 -15.55 26.10 18.80
CA ALA A 146 -14.71 25.22 19.62
C ALA A 146 -14.82 23.76 19.19
N MET A 147 -16.01 23.27 18.80
CA MET A 147 -16.19 21.94 18.20
C MET A 147 -15.58 21.85 16.82
N GLY A 148 -15.62 22.91 16.01
CA GLY A 148 -15.00 22.98 14.69
C GLY A 148 -13.47 23.01 14.77
N ILE A 149 -12.90 23.76 15.71
CA ILE A 149 -11.45 23.77 16.01
C ILE A 149 -11.05 22.44 16.65
N GLY A 150 -11.87 21.88 17.54
CA GLY A 150 -11.67 20.56 18.12
C GLY A 150 -11.68 19.46 17.06
N ALA A 151 -12.69 19.44 16.19
CA ALA A 151 -12.79 18.51 15.06
C ALA A 151 -11.67 18.73 14.05
N TRP A 152 -11.27 19.98 13.75
CA TRP A 152 -10.15 20.27 12.88
C TRP A 152 -8.83 19.80 13.50
N LEU A 153 -8.60 20.01 14.80
CA LEU A 153 -7.44 19.48 15.52
C LEU A 153 -7.46 17.95 15.65
N ILE A 154 -8.64 17.30 15.63
CA ILE A 154 -8.80 15.84 15.66
C ILE A 154 -8.61 15.24 14.26
N PHE A 155 -9.16 15.85 13.20
CA PHE A 155 -9.10 15.37 11.81
C PHE A 155 -7.80 15.77 11.09
N SER A 156 -7.16 16.89 11.43
CA SER A 156 -5.80 17.24 10.93
C SER A 156 -4.70 16.41 11.59
N ARG A 157 -5.06 15.57 12.57
CA ARG A 157 -4.18 14.66 13.30
C ARG A 157 -4.38 13.19 12.97
N THR A 158 -5.18 12.82 11.95
CA THR A 158 -5.09 11.43 11.46
C THR A 158 -3.70 11.25 10.87
N PRO A 159 -2.80 10.48 11.50
CA PRO A 159 -1.49 10.22 10.91
C PRO A 159 -1.74 9.61 9.53
N ALA A 160 -1.05 10.12 8.51
CA ALA A 160 -1.15 9.54 7.18
C ALA A 160 -0.79 8.04 7.30
N GLU A 161 -1.78 7.17 7.07
CA GLU A 161 -1.58 5.72 7.10
C GLU A 161 -0.36 5.38 6.24
N LYS A 162 0.54 4.53 6.73
CA LYS A 162 1.79 4.19 6.04
C LYS A 162 1.69 2.77 5.53
N HIS A 163 1.44 2.65 4.23
CA HIS A 163 1.34 1.35 3.54
C HIS A 163 2.63 1.14 2.77
N VAL A 164 3.49 0.27 3.30
CA VAL A 164 4.88 0.14 2.84
C VAL A 164 5.05 -1.14 2.03
N ALA A 165 5.38 -1.02 0.75
CA ALA A 165 5.89 -2.15 -0.03
C ALA A 165 7.42 -2.17 0.05
N VAL A 166 8.01 -3.27 0.51
CA VAL A 166 9.45 -3.50 0.35
C VAL A 166 9.63 -4.39 -0.87
N LEU A 167 10.36 -3.91 -1.87
CA LEU A 167 10.63 -4.67 -3.09
C LEU A 167 11.88 -5.52 -2.94
N PRO A 168 11.96 -6.67 -3.64
CA PRO A 168 13.16 -7.49 -3.62
C PRO A 168 14.36 -6.68 -4.13
N PHE A 169 15.44 -6.67 -3.35
CA PHE A 169 16.67 -5.96 -3.73
C PHE A 169 17.26 -6.55 -5.00
N ARG A 170 17.72 -5.69 -5.91
CA ARG A 170 18.42 -6.11 -7.13
C ARG A 170 19.83 -6.58 -6.80
N THR A 171 20.28 -7.64 -7.46
CA THR A 171 21.64 -8.16 -7.38
C THR A 171 22.33 -8.08 -8.74
N ILE A 172 23.66 -8.01 -8.76
CA ILE A 172 24.43 -8.06 -10.01
C ILE A 172 24.45 -9.49 -10.57
N ASP A 173 24.61 -10.48 -9.70
CA ASP A 173 24.60 -11.89 -10.07
C ASP A 173 23.24 -12.53 -9.86
N SER A 174 22.97 -13.59 -10.61
CA SER A 174 21.75 -14.40 -10.54
C SER A 174 21.96 -15.73 -9.81
N SER A 175 23.01 -15.86 -8.99
CA SER A 175 23.29 -17.10 -8.27
C SER A 175 22.15 -17.44 -7.30
N PRO A 176 21.81 -18.73 -7.09
CA PRO A 176 20.77 -19.12 -6.13
C PRO A 176 21.02 -18.58 -4.72
N GLU A 177 22.28 -18.49 -4.29
CA GLU A 177 22.65 -17.97 -2.97
C GLU A 177 22.39 -16.46 -2.84
N SER A 178 22.81 -15.66 -3.83
CA SER A 178 22.53 -14.22 -3.85
C SER A 178 21.02 -13.96 -3.94
N GLN A 179 20.28 -14.81 -4.67
CA GLN A 179 18.82 -14.75 -4.72
C GLN A 179 18.17 -15.07 -3.37
N ALA A 180 18.59 -16.13 -2.70
CA ALA A 180 18.08 -16.47 -1.37
C ALA A 180 18.41 -15.36 -0.35
N ARG A 181 19.61 -14.77 -0.41
CA ARG A 181 20.01 -13.68 0.49
C ARG A 181 19.18 -12.41 0.28
N ARG A 182 18.93 -11.98 -0.96
CA ARG A 182 18.08 -10.80 -1.22
C ARG A 182 16.64 -11.00 -0.72
N LEU A 183 16.12 -12.23 -0.81
CA LEU A 183 14.78 -12.58 -0.35
C LEU A 183 14.72 -12.69 1.19
N GLY A 184 15.77 -13.24 1.81
CA GLY A 184 15.92 -13.24 3.26
C GLY A 184 15.97 -11.82 3.83
N LEU A 185 16.75 -10.92 3.21
CA LEU A 185 16.80 -9.51 3.60
C LEU A 185 15.45 -8.81 3.43
N LEU A 186 14.73 -9.08 2.33
CA LEU A 186 13.35 -8.60 2.15
C LEU A 186 12.46 -9.02 3.32
N PHE A 187 12.49 -10.31 3.68
CA PHE A 187 11.72 -10.85 4.77
C PHE A 187 12.06 -10.18 6.12
N SER A 188 13.35 -10.15 6.47
CA SER A 188 13.83 -9.56 7.74
C SER A 188 13.47 -8.08 7.83
N LEU A 189 13.70 -7.32 6.75
CA LEU A 189 13.38 -5.90 6.72
C LEU A 189 11.87 -5.65 6.93
N VAL A 190 11.01 -6.44 6.30
CA VAL A 190 9.56 -6.37 6.51
C VAL A 190 9.18 -6.66 7.96
N GLN A 191 9.76 -7.69 8.57
CA GLN A 191 9.52 -8.04 9.97
C GLN A 191 9.95 -6.90 10.92
N GLN A 192 11.18 -6.42 10.80
CA GLN A 192 11.69 -5.35 11.64
C GLN A 192 10.91 -4.04 11.47
N LEU A 193 10.48 -3.72 10.25
CA LEU A 193 9.63 -2.56 9.99
C LEU A 193 8.25 -2.70 10.65
N ASN A 194 7.63 -3.88 10.62
CA ASN A 194 6.38 -4.15 11.33
C ASN A 194 6.54 -3.98 12.85
N GLN A 195 7.62 -4.50 13.42
CA GLN A 195 7.90 -4.35 14.85
C GLN A 195 8.07 -2.87 15.24
N ARG A 196 8.79 -2.07 14.43
CA ARG A 196 9.04 -0.65 14.68
C ARG A 196 7.83 0.23 14.44
N GLY A 197 7.08 -0.02 13.36
CA GLY A 197 5.91 0.75 12.95
C GLY A 197 4.64 0.45 13.75
N ARG A 198 4.64 -0.55 14.62
CA ARG A 198 3.47 -1.01 15.39
C ARG A 198 2.75 0.06 16.22
N ALA A 199 3.48 1.06 16.71
CA ALA A 199 2.90 2.15 17.50
C ALA A 199 2.22 3.22 16.63
N GLU A 200 2.47 3.21 15.32
CA GLU A 200 1.88 4.15 14.38
C GLU A 200 0.54 3.61 13.87
N ALA A 201 -0.53 4.37 14.10
CA ALA A 201 -1.84 4.02 13.58
C ALA A 201 -1.82 3.93 12.05
N GLY A 202 -2.36 2.83 11.49
CA GLY A 202 -2.43 2.61 10.05
C GLY A 202 -1.09 2.23 9.39
N PHE A 203 -0.07 1.86 10.17
CA PHE A 203 1.16 1.30 9.61
C PHE A 203 0.98 -0.18 9.26
N TRP A 204 1.30 -0.57 8.03
CA TRP A 204 1.51 -1.97 7.67
C TRP A 204 2.45 -2.10 6.48
N THR A 205 3.15 -3.24 6.41
CA THR A 205 3.94 -3.61 5.23
C THR A 205 3.19 -4.61 4.35
N VAL A 206 3.46 -4.66 3.05
CA VAL A 206 2.97 -5.76 2.18
C VAL A 206 3.69 -7.06 2.55
N PRO A 207 3.00 -8.22 2.65
CA PRO A 207 3.69 -9.47 2.97
C PRO A 207 4.74 -9.84 1.91
N PRO A 208 5.89 -10.39 2.29
CA PRO A 208 6.92 -10.78 1.32
C PRO A 208 6.42 -11.78 0.28
N ASP A 209 5.61 -12.77 0.67
CA ASP A 209 5.01 -13.75 -0.25
C ASP A 209 4.18 -13.07 -1.35
N ASP A 210 3.37 -12.07 -0.98
CA ASP A 210 2.53 -11.31 -1.90
C ASP A 210 3.39 -10.48 -2.87
N VAL A 211 4.46 -9.87 -2.37
CA VAL A 211 5.41 -9.10 -3.20
C VAL A 211 6.02 -9.97 -4.29
N LEU A 212 6.39 -11.20 -3.93
CA LEU A 212 7.03 -12.15 -4.83
C LEU A 212 6.06 -12.79 -5.81
N ALA A 213 4.87 -13.19 -5.34
CA ALA A 213 3.83 -13.77 -6.18
C ALA A 213 3.40 -12.82 -7.31
N ALA A 214 3.38 -11.51 -7.04
CA ALA A 214 3.02 -10.52 -8.05
C ALA A 214 4.16 -10.13 -9.00
N ASN A 215 5.40 -10.61 -8.77
CA ASN A 215 6.58 -10.35 -9.58
C ASN A 215 6.82 -8.85 -9.85
N VAL A 216 6.62 -8.02 -8.83
CA VAL A 216 6.73 -6.55 -8.94
C VAL A 216 8.15 -6.10 -8.66
N VAL A 217 8.77 -5.41 -9.62
CA VAL A 217 10.18 -4.96 -9.54
C VAL A 217 10.35 -3.44 -9.51
N ASN A 218 9.27 -2.66 -9.64
CA ASN A 218 9.33 -1.20 -9.64
C ASN A 218 8.26 -0.58 -8.73
N SER A 219 8.56 0.62 -8.23
CA SER A 219 7.75 1.28 -7.22
C SER A 219 6.34 1.63 -7.72
N SER A 220 6.19 2.13 -8.95
CA SER A 220 4.88 2.49 -9.52
C SER A 220 3.93 1.29 -9.54
N ARG A 221 4.42 0.13 -9.99
CA ARG A 221 3.64 -1.10 -10.02
C ARG A 221 3.34 -1.62 -8.62
N ALA A 222 4.25 -1.46 -7.66
CA ALA A 222 4.02 -1.85 -6.26
C ALA A 222 2.84 -1.08 -5.65
N CYS A 223 2.74 0.21 -5.96
CA CYS A 223 1.65 1.05 -5.52
C CYS A 223 0.30 0.63 -6.12
N GLN A 224 0.30 0.27 -7.40
CA GLN A 224 -0.91 -0.19 -8.10
C GLN A 224 -1.37 -1.57 -7.64
N VAL A 225 -0.41 -2.50 -7.49
CA VAL A 225 -0.71 -3.91 -7.19
C VAL A 225 -1.04 -4.12 -5.72
N PHE A 226 -0.42 -3.37 -4.81
CA PHE A 226 -0.58 -3.62 -3.37
C PHE A 226 -1.34 -2.51 -2.63
N GLY A 227 -1.69 -1.41 -3.30
CA GLY A 227 -2.26 -0.24 -2.63
C GLY A 227 -1.26 0.43 -1.67
N ALA A 228 0.03 0.14 -1.83
CA ALA A 228 1.09 0.77 -1.06
C ALA A 228 1.13 2.28 -1.39
N ASN A 229 1.53 3.09 -0.41
CA ASN A 229 1.73 4.53 -0.58
C ASN A 229 3.18 4.96 -0.32
N ARG A 230 4.01 4.02 0.16
CA ARG A 230 5.47 4.13 0.27
C ARG A 230 6.10 2.86 -0.29
N VAL A 231 7.27 3.01 -0.89
CA VAL A 231 8.04 1.88 -1.42
C VAL A 231 9.49 1.98 -0.98
N ILE A 232 10.02 0.88 -0.44
CA ILE A 232 11.45 0.65 -0.26
C ILE A 232 11.94 -0.19 -1.43
N SER A 233 13.00 0.26 -2.08
CA SER A 233 13.64 -0.48 -3.16
C SER A 233 15.15 -0.25 -3.14
N GLY A 234 15.92 -1.13 -3.77
CA GLY A 234 17.36 -1.00 -3.71
C GLY A 234 18.13 -2.04 -4.52
N SER A 235 19.43 -2.06 -4.29
CA SER A 235 20.33 -3.10 -4.75
C SER A 235 21.27 -3.54 -3.63
N ILE A 236 21.64 -4.81 -3.64
CA ILE A 236 22.67 -5.37 -2.79
C ILE A 236 23.74 -5.99 -3.67
N GLU A 237 24.98 -5.59 -3.44
CA GLU A 237 26.14 -6.00 -4.22
C GLU A 237 27.19 -6.56 -3.28
N THR A 238 27.73 -7.74 -3.57
CA THR A 238 28.84 -8.32 -2.82
C THR A 238 30.04 -8.44 -3.73
N VAL A 239 31.11 -7.70 -3.45
CA VAL A 239 32.34 -7.71 -4.25
C VAL A 239 33.53 -7.91 -3.32
N ALA A 240 34.30 -8.98 -3.54
CA ALA A 240 35.51 -9.30 -2.78
C ALA A 240 35.31 -9.29 -1.25
N GLY A 241 34.20 -9.85 -0.77
CA GLY A 241 33.88 -9.92 0.67
C GLY A 241 33.38 -8.61 1.28
N LYS A 242 33.09 -7.58 0.47
CA LYS A 242 32.40 -6.36 0.92
C LYS A 242 31.00 -6.32 0.34
N THR A 243 30.02 -6.07 1.20
CA THR A 243 28.62 -5.96 0.80
C THR A 243 28.21 -4.50 0.83
N ARG A 244 27.66 -3.99 -0.27
CA ARG A 244 27.09 -2.65 -0.38
C ARG A 244 25.59 -2.77 -0.58
N LEU A 245 24.83 -2.20 0.34
CA LEU A 245 23.38 -2.05 0.23
C LEU A 245 23.04 -0.61 -0.14
N THR A 246 22.40 -0.42 -1.28
CA THR A 246 21.82 0.86 -1.69
C THR A 246 20.32 0.78 -1.54
N MET A 247 19.75 1.66 -0.72
CA MET A 247 18.32 1.73 -0.47
C MET A 247 17.75 3.08 -0.90
N SER A 248 16.50 3.05 -1.34
CA SER A 248 15.71 4.23 -1.60
C SER A 248 14.32 4.03 -1.03
N ALA A 249 13.79 5.07 -0.39
CA ALA A 249 12.40 5.13 0.05
C ALA A 249 11.70 6.24 -0.73
N GLY A 250 10.65 5.88 -1.45
CA GLY A 250 9.88 6.80 -2.26
C GLY A 250 8.39 6.77 -1.93
N TYR A 251 7.71 7.83 -2.33
CA TYR A 251 6.26 7.86 -2.37
C TYR A 251 5.77 7.25 -3.67
N CYS A 252 4.55 6.74 -3.64
CA CYS A 252 3.88 6.27 -4.85
C CYS A 252 3.53 7.39 -5.84
N ASN A 253 3.50 8.63 -5.37
CA ASN A 253 3.38 9.82 -6.21
C ASN A 253 4.79 10.40 -6.49
N PRO A 254 5.23 10.54 -7.76
CA PRO A 254 6.56 11.03 -8.13
C PRO A 254 6.90 12.46 -7.69
N SER A 255 5.93 13.19 -7.12
CA SER A 255 6.08 14.59 -6.70
C SER A 255 6.82 14.77 -5.37
N HIS A 256 7.12 13.70 -4.65
CA HIS A 256 7.90 13.75 -3.41
C HIS A 256 9.32 13.21 -3.64
N GLU A 257 10.33 13.90 -3.12
CA GLU A 257 11.72 13.47 -3.20
C GLU A 257 11.90 12.10 -2.51
N ALA A 258 12.52 11.16 -3.23
CA ALA A 258 12.92 9.89 -2.65
C ALA A 258 14.14 10.11 -1.76
N LYS A 259 14.09 9.58 -0.53
CA LYS A 259 15.27 9.51 0.32
C LYS A 259 16.11 8.31 -0.09
N SER A 260 17.43 8.42 0.00
CA SER A 260 18.34 7.32 -0.29
C SER A 260 19.36 7.14 0.80
N ALA A 261 19.86 5.91 0.93
CA ALA A 261 20.94 5.56 1.83
C ALA A 261 21.85 4.54 1.16
N ILE A 262 23.15 4.65 1.44
CA ILE A 262 24.16 3.66 1.08
C ILE A 262 24.74 3.15 2.39
N ILE A 263 24.80 1.83 2.52
CA ILE A 263 25.35 1.19 3.70
C ILE A 263 26.39 0.17 3.24
N ASP A 264 27.62 0.34 3.70
CA ASP A 264 28.78 -0.48 3.35
C ASP A 264 29.12 -1.41 4.51
N PHE A 265 29.26 -2.69 4.22
CA PHE A 265 29.52 -3.75 5.19
C PHE A 265 30.76 -4.54 4.82
N GLN A 266 31.52 -4.93 5.83
CA GLN A 266 32.58 -5.92 5.70
C GLN A 266 32.02 -7.30 6.03
N ALA A 267 32.47 -8.34 5.32
CA ALA A 267 32.10 -9.72 5.64
C ALA A 267 32.40 -10.04 7.12
N GLY A 268 31.40 -10.53 7.84
CA GLY A 268 31.55 -10.99 9.23
C GLY A 268 30.40 -10.64 10.18
N ASP A 269 29.56 -9.64 9.84
CA ASP A 269 28.42 -9.24 10.68
C ASP A 269 27.12 -9.04 9.88
N PRO A 270 26.41 -10.13 9.51
CA PRO A 270 25.12 -10.08 8.81
C PRO A 270 24.00 -9.44 9.65
N LEU A 271 24.07 -9.60 10.98
CA LEU A 271 23.12 -8.99 11.93
C LEU A 271 23.17 -7.45 11.84
N ALA A 272 24.37 -6.88 11.77
CA ALA A 272 24.55 -5.44 11.58
C ALA A 272 23.99 -4.95 10.24
N LEU A 273 24.03 -5.76 9.17
CA LEU A 273 23.43 -5.40 7.88
C LEU A 273 21.92 -5.20 7.99
N GLU A 274 21.23 -6.14 8.61
CA GLU A 274 19.77 -6.07 8.74
C GLU A 274 19.33 -4.95 9.67
N ASP A 275 19.97 -4.82 10.84
CA ASP A 275 19.58 -3.83 11.83
C ASP A 275 19.80 -2.42 11.33
N GLN A 276 20.94 -2.17 10.66
CA GLN A 276 21.21 -0.88 10.02
C GLN A 276 20.28 -0.65 8.83
N ALA A 277 20.00 -1.67 8.00
CA ALA A 277 19.06 -1.52 6.90
C ALA A 277 17.65 -1.17 7.39
N ALA A 278 17.18 -1.81 8.46
CA ALA A 278 15.88 -1.57 9.06
C ALA A 278 15.79 -0.20 9.74
N GLU A 279 16.83 0.19 10.48
CA GLU A 279 16.93 1.52 11.06
C GLU A 279 16.90 2.60 9.98
N ARG A 280 17.73 2.47 8.95
CA ARG A 280 17.79 3.43 7.85
C ARG A 280 16.49 3.47 7.05
N ALA A 281 15.85 2.32 6.82
CA ALA A 281 14.54 2.25 6.20
C ALA A 281 13.48 2.97 7.05
N ALA A 282 13.46 2.74 8.36
CA ALA A 282 12.54 3.39 9.29
C ALA A 282 12.72 4.92 9.28
N GLU A 283 13.96 5.41 9.34
CA GLU A 283 14.27 6.84 9.24
C GLU A 283 13.83 7.45 7.91
N MET A 284 14.08 6.75 6.79
CA MET A 284 13.65 7.20 5.48
C MET A 284 12.11 7.29 5.40
N LEU A 285 11.41 6.30 5.97
CA LEU A 285 9.94 6.27 6.06
C LEU A 285 9.37 7.20 7.14
N GLY A 286 10.23 7.83 7.95
CA GLY A 286 9.83 8.68 9.08
C GLY A 286 9.06 7.91 10.15
N ILE A 287 9.41 6.65 10.38
CA ILE A 287 8.88 5.83 11.48
C ILE A 287 9.61 6.22 12.75
N GLN A 288 8.88 6.61 13.79
CA GLN A 288 9.51 7.07 15.02
C GLN A 288 10.10 5.90 15.83
N PRO A 289 11.32 6.04 16.37
CA PRO A 289 11.86 5.08 17.33
C PRO A 289 10.94 5.01 18.55
N ARG A 290 10.64 3.80 19.01
CA ARG A 290 9.76 3.58 20.15
C ARG A 290 10.44 4.08 21.44
N THR A 291 10.06 5.26 21.92
CA THR A 291 10.49 5.78 23.22
C THR A 291 9.48 5.36 24.30
N GLY A 292 9.80 4.32 25.08
CA GLY A 292 9.11 4.06 26.35
C GLY A 292 7.98 3.01 26.39
N GLY A 293 7.99 2.00 25.51
CA GLY A 293 7.21 0.77 25.72
C GLY A 293 8.10 -0.37 26.23
N GLN A 294 7.51 -1.40 26.85
CA GLN A 294 8.20 -2.70 26.96
C GLN A 294 8.77 -3.03 25.57
N PRO A 295 10.07 -3.39 25.46
CA PRO A 295 10.60 -3.86 24.18
C PRO A 295 9.64 -4.95 23.70
N ALA A 296 9.21 -4.90 22.43
CA ALA A 296 8.62 -6.07 21.81
C ALA A 296 9.55 -7.22 22.17
N ALA A 297 9.03 -8.31 22.76
CA ALA A 297 9.85 -9.40 23.26
C ALA A 297 10.90 -9.68 22.19
N ALA A 298 12.15 -9.31 22.47
CA ALA A 298 13.17 -9.27 21.43
C ALA A 298 13.19 -10.68 20.86
N GLU A 299 12.85 -10.82 19.58
CA GLU A 299 12.94 -12.10 18.91
C GLU A 299 14.28 -12.70 19.29
N VAL A 300 14.28 -13.93 19.81
CA VAL A 300 15.49 -14.59 20.28
C VAL A 300 16.33 -14.91 19.04
N ARG A 301 17.07 -13.90 18.57
CA ARG A 301 17.98 -13.97 17.44
C ARG A 301 19.28 -14.61 17.90
N THR A 302 19.91 -15.33 16.99
CA THR A 302 21.23 -15.90 17.24
C THR A 302 22.28 -14.78 17.33
N LEU A 303 23.30 -14.98 18.17
CA LEU A 303 24.51 -14.16 18.19
C LEU A 303 25.59 -14.70 17.23
N GLN A 304 25.29 -15.78 16.50
CA GLN A 304 26.22 -16.41 15.56
C GLN A 304 25.94 -15.93 14.13
N PRO A 305 26.84 -15.13 13.53
CA PRO A 305 26.69 -14.60 12.16
C PRO A 305 26.38 -15.66 11.10
N GLN A 306 27.00 -16.83 11.22
CA GLN A 306 26.84 -17.91 10.24
C GLN A 306 25.46 -18.58 10.34
N ALA A 307 24.96 -18.82 11.55
CA ALA A 307 23.62 -19.35 11.76
C ALA A 307 22.54 -18.38 11.22
N GLU A 308 22.77 -17.07 11.36
CA GLU A 308 21.87 -16.04 10.82
C GLU A 308 21.86 -16.03 9.29
N ASP A 309 23.01 -16.07 8.62
CA ASP A 309 23.06 -16.11 7.13
C ASP A 309 22.30 -17.34 6.59
N PHE A 310 22.49 -18.50 7.20
CA PHE A 310 21.75 -19.71 6.84
C PHE A 310 20.25 -19.55 7.07
N TYR A 311 19.84 -19.03 8.23
CA TYR A 311 18.44 -18.76 8.54
C TYR A 311 17.80 -17.82 7.51
N LEU A 312 18.44 -16.70 7.18
CA LEU A 312 17.92 -15.75 6.19
C LEU A 312 17.76 -16.38 4.81
N ARG A 313 18.77 -17.11 4.34
CA ARG A 313 18.71 -17.81 3.05
C ARG A 313 17.59 -18.85 3.07
N ALA A 314 17.42 -19.57 4.17
CA ALA A 314 16.33 -20.53 4.34
C ALA A 314 14.96 -19.83 4.28
N ARG A 315 14.78 -18.67 4.93
CA ARG A 315 13.58 -17.84 4.79
C ARG A 315 13.36 -17.43 3.33
N GLY A 316 14.42 -17.01 2.64
CA GLY A 316 14.36 -16.66 1.23
C GLY A 316 13.85 -17.81 0.36
N TYR A 317 14.37 -19.01 0.53
CA TYR A 317 13.89 -20.20 -0.16
C TYR A 317 12.47 -20.62 0.23
N LEU A 318 12.08 -20.41 1.49
CA LEU A 318 10.71 -20.70 1.94
C LEU A 318 9.68 -19.83 1.20
N LEU A 319 10.06 -18.60 0.84
CA LEU A 319 9.25 -17.67 0.04
C LEU A 319 9.18 -18.04 -1.45
N GLU A 320 10.12 -18.84 -1.97
CA GLU A 320 10.02 -19.40 -3.33
C GLU A 320 8.94 -20.49 -3.43
N GLY A 321 8.29 -20.81 -2.31
CA GLY A 321 7.24 -21.80 -2.21
C GLY A 321 7.76 -23.20 -2.50
N ALA A 322 7.03 -23.94 -3.33
CA ALA A 322 7.29 -25.36 -3.59
C ALA A 322 8.72 -25.66 -4.06
N ALA A 323 9.29 -24.80 -4.90
CA ALA A 323 10.59 -25.02 -5.51
C ALA A 323 11.74 -24.87 -4.51
N GLY A 324 11.55 -24.04 -3.47
CA GLY A 324 12.57 -23.76 -2.48
C GLY A 324 12.50 -24.61 -1.21
N LEU A 325 11.46 -25.44 -1.01
CA LEU A 325 11.27 -26.16 0.25
C LEU A 325 12.45 -27.04 0.67
N ASP A 326 13.07 -27.77 -0.27
CA ASP A 326 14.21 -28.63 0.04
C ASP A 326 15.46 -27.83 0.43
N ASN A 327 15.70 -26.71 -0.27
CA ASN A 327 16.79 -25.80 0.07
C ASN A 327 16.55 -25.11 1.41
N ALA A 328 15.31 -24.70 1.68
CA ALA A 328 14.92 -24.11 2.96
C ALA A 328 15.17 -25.08 4.11
N ILE A 329 14.74 -26.34 3.99
CA ILE A 329 14.98 -27.39 4.98
C ILE A 329 16.49 -27.60 5.19
N GLY A 330 17.28 -27.70 4.12
CA GLY A 330 18.73 -27.86 4.20
C GLY A 330 19.39 -26.71 4.95
N LEU A 331 19.09 -25.48 4.59
CA LEU A 331 19.69 -24.30 5.21
C LEU A 331 19.20 -24.05 6.64
N PHE A 332 17.95 -24.35 6.97
CA PHE A 332 17.51 -24.31 8.37
C PHE A 332 18.25 -25.35 9.22
N ARG A 333 18.57 -26.53 8.67
CA ARG A 333 19.43 -27.50 9.37
C ARG A 333 20.83 -26.95 9.58
N GLU A 334 21.43 -26.35 8.55
CA GLU A 334 22.76 -25.71 8.70
C GLU A 334 22.75 -24.56 9.72
N ALA A 335 21.65 -23.79 9.79
CA ALA A 335 21.44 -22.76 10.80
C ALA A 335 21.38 -23.35 12.22
N VAL A 336 20.63 -24.43 12.41
CA VAL A 336 20.52 -25.17 13.68
C VAL A 336 21.83 -25.87 14.05
N GLU A 337 22.57 -26.39 13.08
CA GLU A 337 23.88 -27.00 13.32
C GLU A 337 24.91 -25.97 13.75
N SER A 338 24.86 -24.77 13.15
CA SER A 338 25.72 -23.64 13.52
C SER A 338 25.36 -23.10 14.90
N ASP A 339 24.05 -22.91 15.18
CA ASP A 339 23.55 -22.53 16.49
C ASP A 339 22.39 -23.43 16.94
N PRO A 340 22.68 -24.48 17.74
CA PRO A 340 21.66 -25.39 18.25
C PRO A 340 20.60 -24.71 19.12
N ASN A 341 20.90 -23.51 19.65
CA ASN A 341 19.99 -22.72 20.49
C ASN A 341 19.20 -21.67 19.68
N TYR A 342 19.25 -21.71 18.34
CA TYR A 342 18.51 -20.76 17.52
C TYR A 342 17.03 -21.13 17.37
N ALA A 343 16.19 -20.64 18.30
CA ALA A 343 14.77 -20.95 18.36
C ALA A 343 14.00 -20.67 17.05
N LEU A 344 14.28 -19.56 16.36
CA LEU A 344 13.60 -19.22 15.10
C LEU A 344 13.99 -20.16 13.95
N ALA A 345 15.22 -20.66 13.92
CA ALA A 345 15.64 -21.64 12.93
C ALA A 345 14.93 -22.98 13.12
N HIS A 346 14.75 -23.42 14.38
CA HIS A 346 13.92 -24.59 14.69
C HIS A 346 12.45 -24.38 14.30
N ALA A 347 11.88 -23.20 14.57
CA ALA A 347 10.50 -22.90 14.17
C ALA A 347 10.35 -22.88 12.64
N GLY A 348 11.29 -22.28 11.93
CA GLY A 348 11.33 -22.26 10.46
C GLY A 348 11.50 -23.66 9.86
N LEU A 349 12.29 -24.53 10.50
CA LEU A 349 12.44 -25.93 10.10
C LEU A 349 11.11 -26.69 10.26
N GLY A 350 10.41 -26.49 11.38
CA GLY A 350 9.07 -27.04 11.61
C GLY A 350 8.07 -26.59 10.56
N GLU A 351 8.02 -25.29 10.27
CA GLU A 351 7.18 -24.71 9.21
C GLU A 351 7.50 -25.32 7.84
N ALA A 352 8.78 -25.42 7.48
CA ALA A 352 9.21 -25.96 6.19
C ALA A 352 8.80 -27.44 6.03
N TYR A 353 8.89 -28.26 7.09
CA TYR A 353 8.40 -29.64 7.07
C TYR A 353 6.88 -29.71 6.93
N LEU A 354 6.12 -28.84 7.60
CA LEU A 354 4.66 -28.79 7.50
C LEU A 354 4.22 -28.41 6.08
N ARG A 355 4.80 -27.36 5.49
CA ARG A 355 4.53 -26.97 4.09
C ARG A 355 4.88 -28.10 3.11
N LYS A 356 5.93 -28.86 3.40
CA LYS A 356 6.29 -30.05 2.60
C LYS A 356 5.29 -31.19 2.77
N TYR A 357 4.82 -31.43 4.00
CA TYR A 357 3.80 -32.44 4.31
C TYR A 357 2.47 -32.14 3.62
N GLU A 358 2.01 -30.89 3.62
CA GLU A 358 0.77 -30.48 2.94
C GLU A 358 0.78 -30.79 1.45
N ARG A 359 1.96 -30.83 0.83
CA ARG A 359 2.14 -31.17 -0.59
C ARG A 359 2.35 -32.66 -0.82
N LEU A 360 3.14 -33.30 0.04
CA LEU A 360 3.48 -34.71 -0.04
C LEU A 360 3.36 -35.34 1.35
N PRO A 361 2.16 -35.80 1.72
CA PRO A 361 1.90 -36.34 3.05
C PRO A 361 2.80 -37.53 3.36
N ALA A 362 3.64 -37.40 4.38
CA ALA A 362 4.52 -38.46 4.87
C ALA A 362 4.67 -38.34 6.39
N VAL A 363 4.46 -39.46 7.10
CA VAL A 363 4.52 -39.51 8.58
C VAL A 363 5.85 -38.98 9.11
N ALA A 364 6.96 -39.32 8.45
CA ALA A 364 8.29 -38.84 8.82
C ALA A 364 8.41 -37.30 8.82
N LEU A 365 7.69 -36.60 7.92
CA LEU A 365 7.70 -35.13 7.88
C LEU A 365 6.96 -34.53 9.08
N ILE A 366 5.86 -35.14 9.52
CA ILE A 366 5.13 -34.71 10.71
C ILE A 366 5.96 -34.94 11.97
N ASP A 367 6.66 -36.06 12.09
CA ASP A 367 7.52 -36.31 13.25
C ASP A 367 8.70 -35.33 13.32
N LEU A 368 9.30 -35.02 12.16
CA LEU A 368 10.34 -33.99 12.06
C LEU A 368 9.78 -32.61 12.42
N ALA A 369 8.60 -32.24 11.91
CA ALA A 369 7.94 -30.99 12.25
C ALA A 369 7.65 -30.88 13.76
N ARG A 370 7.13 -31.96 14.37
CA ARG A 370 6.85 -32.02 15.81
C ARG A 370 8.10 -31.76 16.63
N GLU A 371 9.21 -32.44 16.33
CA GLU A 371 10.45 -32.27 17.08
C GLU A 371 11.02 -30.86 16.89
N SER A 372 11.04 -30.34 15.66
CA SER A 372 11.51 -28.97 15.38
C SER A 372 10.68 -27.91 16.11
N CYS A 373 9.36 -27.96 16.04
CA CYS A 373 8.51 -27.02 16.78
C CYS A 373 8.70 -27.16 18.30
N LYS A 374 8.77 -28.38 18.83
CA LYS A 374 8.98 -28.63 20.27
C LYS A 374 10.34 -28.11 20.75
N GLN A 375 11.36 -28.25 19.92
CA GLN A 375 12.66 -27.66 20.18
C GLN A 375 12.52 -26.13 20.23
N ALA A 376 11.96 -25.51 19.19
CA ALA A 376 11.78 -24.06 19.13
C ALA A 376 11.10 -23.49 20.38
N LEU A 377 10.03 -24.14 20.85
CA LEU A 377 9.31 -23.76 22.06
C LEU A 377 10.17 -23.89 23.33
N ARG A 378 10.99 -24.94 23.44
CA ARG A 378 11.93 -25.11 24.58
C ARG A 378 12.99 -24.02 24.64
N LEU A 379 13.49 -23.56 23.49
CA LEU A 379 14.54 -22.55 23.42
C LEU A 379 14.02 -21.12 23.53
N GLY A 380 12.80 -20.86 23.08
CA GLY A 380 12.35 -19.49 22.83
C GLY A 380 10.84 -19.31 22.89
N SER A 381 10.20 -19.72 24.00
CA SER A 381 8.76 -19.48 24.27
C SER A 381 8.37 -17.99 24.41
N GLY A 382 9.32 -17.06 24.30
CA GLY A 382 9.06 -15.62 24.29
C GLY A 382 8.75 -15.05 22.90
N SER A 383 8.81 -15.87 21.85
CA SER A 383 8.59 -15.43 20.46
C SER A 383 7.20 -15.81 19.94
N ALA A 384 6.46 -14.82 19.44
CA ALA A 384 5.18 -15.05 18.79
C ALA A 384 5.31 -16.01 17.58
N GLN A 385 6.41 -15.93 16.83
CA GLN A 385 6.65 -16.79 15.67
C GLN A 385 6.81 -18.27 16.06
N VAL A 386 7.42 -18.54 17.22
CA VAL A 386 7.56 -19.90 17.75
C VAL A 386 6.20 -20.50 18.07
N HIS A 387 5.33 -19.72 18.71
CA HIS A 387 3.95 -20.11 18.99
C HIS A 387 3.10 -20.24 17.71
N ILE A 388 3.27 -19.37 16.71
CA ILE A 388 2.62 -19.51 15.39
C ILE A 388 3.02 -20.83 14.71
N ALA A 389 4.29 -21.22 14.75
CA ALA A 389 4.75 -22.49 14.18
C ALA A 389 4.17 -23.71 14.92
N GLN A 390 4.01 -23.63 16.25
CA GLN A 390 3.32 -24.66 17.03
C GLN A 390 1.82 -24.72 16.74
N GLY A 391 1.16 -23.57 16.67
CA GLY A 391 -0.26 -23.48 16.29
C GLY A 391 -0.51 -24.07 14.91
N LEU A 392 0.39 -23.79 13.95
CA LEU A 392 0.34 -24.39 12.62
C LEU A 392 0.49 -25.91 12.68
N PHE A 393 1.46 -26.43 13.45
CA PHE A 393 1.63 -27.87 13.65
C PHE A 393 0.36 -28.54 14.18
N TYR A 394 -0.24 -27.99 15.24
CA TYR A 394 -1.45 -28.55 15.84
C TYR A 394 -2.66 -28.43 14.91
N ASN A 395 -2.79 -27.32 14.17
CA ASN A 395 -3.85 -27.17 13.17
C ASN A 395 -3.71 -28.22 12.04
N THR A 396 -2.51 -28.41 11.49
CA THR A 396 -2.25 -29.40 10.43
C THR A 396 -2.47 -30.84 10.91
N THR A 397 -2.30 -31.11 12.21
CA THR A 397 -2.51 -32.44 12.81
C THR A 397 -3.90 -32.66 13.39
N GLY A 398 -4.78 -31.65 13.33
CA GLY A 398 -6.17 -31.72 13.81
C GLY A 398 -6.34 -31.55 15.32
N GLU A 399 -5.29 -31.16 16.04
CA GLU A 399 -5.31 -30.90 17.48
C GLU A 399 -5.76 -29.45 17.77
N TYR A 400 -6.99 -29.11 17.35
CA TYR A 400 -7.47 -27.73 17.24
C TYR A 400 -7.46 -26.94 18.56
N GLU A 401 -7.79 -27.55 19.70
CA GLU A 401 -7.76 -26.85 21.00
C GLU A 401 -6.35 -26.42 21.38
N LYS A 402 -5.34 -27.23 21.04
CA LYS A 402 -3.93 -26.87 21.24
C LYS A 402 -3.52 -25.79 20.26
N ALA A 403 -3.99 -25.85 19.01
CA ALA A 403 -3.73 -24.81 18.03
C ALA A 403 -4.28 -23.45 18.48
N LEU A 404 -5.52 -23.40 19.01
CA LEU A 404 -6.10 -22.18 19.58
C LEU A 404 -5.21 -21.61 20.69
N HIS A 405 -4.80 -22.45 21.64
CA HIS A 405 -3.94 -22.02 22.75
C HIS A 405 -2.62 -21.40 22.27
N GLU A 406 -1.94 -22.04 21.31
CA GLU A 406 -0.67 -21.53 20.79
C GLU A 406 -0.85 -20.20 20.03
N TYR A 407 -1.91 -20.05 19.23
CA TYR A 407 -2.18 -18.77 18.57
C TYR A 407 -2.59 -17.67 19.56
N GLU A 408 -3.29 -18.01 20.64
CA GLU A 408 -3.58 -17.07 21.74
C GLU A 408 -2.31 -16.62 22.46
N GLU A 409 -1.36 -17.53 22.72
CA GLU A 409 -0.05 -17.18 23.28
C GLU A 409 0.76 -16.29 22.31
N ALA A 410 0.72 -16.58 21.01
CA ALA A 410 1.32 -15.70 20.01
C ALA A 410 0.72 -14.29 20.06
N LEU A 411 -0.61 -14.17 20.21
CA LEU A 411 -1.30 -12.88 20.37
C LEU A 411 -1.09 -12.24 21.74
N ARG A 412 -0.78 -13.00 22.79
CA ARG A 412 -0.38 -12.44 24.08
C ARG A 412 0.98 -11.76 23.98
N LEU A 413 1.91 -12.35 23.22
CA LEU A 413 3.25 -11.80 22.96
C LEU A 413 3.21 -10.66 21.93
N ASP A 414 2.41 -10.82 20.89
CA ASP A 414 2.19 -9.84 19.84
C ASP A 414 0.70 -9.64 19.53
N PRO A 415 -0.01 -8.80 20.31
CA PRO A 415 -1.43 -8.51 20.07
C PRO A 415 -1.83 -7.97 18.69
N GLY A 416 -0.86 -7.51 17.89
CA GLY A 416 -1.09 -6.96 16.55
C GLY A 416 -0.77 -7.95 15.44
N ASN A 417 -0.49 -9.21 15.77
CA ASN A 417 -0.01 -10.18 14.79
C ASN A 417 -1.14 -10.68 13.88
N ALA A 418 -1.19 -10.17 12.65
CA ALA A 418 -2.20 -10.55 11.68
C ALA A 418 -2.13 -12.05 11.29
N ASP A 419 -0.94 -12.66 11.32
CA ASP A 419 -0.78 -14.08 10.99
C ASP A 419 -1.35 -14.99 12.08
N ALA A 420 -1.18 -14.63 13.36
CA ALA A 420 -1.80 -15.35 14.48
C ALA A 420 -3.34 -15.25 14.45
N TYR A 421 -3.91 -14.07 14.16
CA TYR A 421 -5.37 -13.94 13.95
C TYR A 421 -5.85 -14.78 12.75
N GLY A 422 -5.07 -14.82 11.66
CA GLY A 422 -5.36 -15.68 10.51
C GLY A 422 -5.31 -17.17 10.87
N GLY A 423 -4.37 -17.57 11.74
CA GLY A 423 -4.29 -18.92 12.30
C GLY A 423 -5.51 -19.28 13.14
N LEU A 424 -5.92 -18.42 14.08
CA LEU A 424 -7.17 -18.60 14.84
C LEU A 424 -8.38 -18.75 13.92
N ALA A 425 -8.48 -17.92 12.89
CA ALA A 425 -9.59 -17.97 11.96
C ALA A 425 -9.68 -19.32 11.22
N LEU A 426 -8.55 -19.88 10.81
CA LEU A 426 -8.48 -21.21 10.20
C LEU A 426 -8.89 -22.31 11.18
N VAL A 427 -8.44 -22.23 12.44
CA VAL A 427 -8.79 -23.22 13.46
C VAL A 427 -10.28 -23.16 13.80
N TYR A 428 -10.85 -21.97 13.97
CA TYR A 428 -12.29 -21.81 14.18
C TYR A 428 -13.12 -22.32 13.00
N ALA A 429 -12.66 -22.09 11.76
CA ALA A 429 -13.32 -22.64 10.57
C ALA A 429 -13.30 -24.17 10.57
N ASN A 430 -12.17 -24.79 10.95
CA ASN A 430 -12.05 -26.25 11.07
C ASN A 430 -12.92 -26.85 12.20
N LEU A 431 -13.29 -26.04 13.19
CA LEU A 431 -14.20 -26.40 14.29
C LEU A 431 -15.68 -26.07 14.00
N ASP A 432 -16.02 -25.72 12.75
CA ASP A 432 -17.35 -25.23 12.33
C ASP A 432 -17.83 -23.95 13.09
N GLY A 433 -16.92 -23.25 13.76
CA GLY A 433 -17.14 -21.98 14.46
C GLY A 433 -17.14 -20.79 13.49
N LEU A 434 -18.14 -20.71 12.61
CA LEU A 434 -18.12 -19.76 11.50
C LEU A 434 -18.11 -18.29 11.93
N LYS A 435 -18.75 -17.96 13.06
CA LYS A 435 -18.81 -16.57 13.56
C LYS A 435 -17.47 -16.15 14.16
N GLU A 436 -16.85 -17.05 14.90
CA GLU A 436 -15.56 -16.88 15.54
C GLU A 436 -14.46 -16.77 14.46
N ALA A 437 -14.54 -17.61 13.41
CA ALA A 437 -13.65 -17.53 12.26
C ALA A 437 -13.77 -16.19 11.52
N GLU A 438 -15.00 -15.74 11.23
CA GLU A 438 -15.25 -14.45 10.59
C GLU A 438 -14.70 -13.29 11.44
N GLU A 439 -14.95 -13.30 12.75
CA GLU A 439 -14.42 -12.27 13.65
C GLU A 439 -12.89 -12.28 13.70
N ALA A 440 -12.25 -13.45 13.76
CA ALA A 440 -10.79 -13.57 13.73
C ALA A 440 -10.19 -13.06 12.40
N TYR A 441 -10.80 -13.37 11.25
CA TYR A 441 -10.41 -12.77 9.97
C TYR A 441 -10.57 -11.25 9.97
N ASN A 442 -11.67 -10.74 10.51
CA ASN A 442 -11.90 -9.30 10.64
C ASN A 442 -10.89 -8.63 11.58
N GLN A 443 -10.43 -9.31 12.65
CA GLN A 443 -9.33 -8.84 13.48
C GLN A 443 -8.02 -8.79 12.67
N ALA A 444 -7.70 -9.83 11.89
CA ALA A 444 -6.52 -9.81 11.00
C ALA A 444 -6.56 -8.62 10.03
N ILE A 445 -7.73 -8.32 9.44
CA ILE A 445 -7.96 -7.16 8.57
C ILE A 445 -7.78 -5.84 9.33
N ARG A 446 -8.25 -5.74 10.58
CA ARG A 446 -8.06 -4.55 11.42
C ARG A 446 -6.59 -4.30 11.76
N GLN A 447 -5.82 -5.35 12.00
CA GLN A 447 -4.38 -5.22 12.23
C GLN A 447 -3.63 -4.87 10.95
N ARG A 448 -4.06 -5.44 9.81
CA ARG A 448 -3.43 -5.26 8.51
C ARG A 448 -4.49 -5.17 7.42
N HIS A 449 -4.75 -3.95 6.95
CA HIS A 449 -5.75 -3.69 5.92
C HIS A 449 -5.16 -3.89 4.51
N TYR A 450 -4.96 -5.14 4.11
CA TYR A 450 -4.35 -5.51 2.82
C TYR A 450 -5.17 -6.56 2.08
N TRP A 451 -4.97 -6.64 0.77
CA TRP A 451 -5.75 -7.50 -0.12
C TRP A 451 -5.75 -8.99 0.30
N GLY A 452 -4.64 -9.50 0.81
CA GLY A 452 -4.50 -10.92 1.18
C GLY A 452 -5.37 -11.32 2.38
N ALA A 453 -5.60 -10.42 3.34
CA ALA A 453 -6.53 -10.68 4.45
C ALA A 453 -7.98 -10.78 3.95
N TYR A 454 -8.38 -9.88 3.04
CA TYR A 454 -9.69 -9.94 2.38
C TYR A 454 -9.85 -11.16 1.47
N HIS A 455 -8.78 -11.56 0.78
CA HIS A 455 -8.77 -12.77 -0.02
C HIS A 455 -8.97 -14.03 0.84
N ARG A 456 -8.27 -14.15 1.97
CA ARG A 456 -8.46 -15.26 2.93
C ARG A 456 -9.89 -15.30 3.47
N LEU A 457 -10.47 -14.14 3.83
CA LEU A 457 -11.87 -14.05 4.25
C LEU A 457 -12.85 -14.44 3.13
N GLY A 458 -12.57 -14.04 1.89
CA GLY A 458 -13.37 -14.43 0.72
C GLY A 458 -13.33 -15.94 0.45
N VAL A 459 -12.15 -16.56 0.54
CA VAL A 459 -11.99 -18.02 0.44
C VAL A 459 -12.75 -18.72 1.57
N PHE A 460 -12.67 -18.20 2.79
CA PHE A 460 -13.46 -18.70 3.91
C PHE A 460 -14.96 -18.66 3.62
N TYR A 461 -15.51 -17.53 3.16
CA TYR A 461 -16.92 -17.47 2.80
C TYR A 461 -17.30 -18.41 1.67
N ALA A 462 -16.47 -18.50 0.62
CA ALA A 462 -16.73 -19.36 -0.54
C ALA A 462 -16.75 -20.85 -0.16
N THR A 463 -15.80 -21.29 0.66
CA THR A 463 -15.70 -22.68 1.15
C THR A 463 -16.89 -23.07 2.02
N HIS A 464 -17.55 -22.11 2.66
CA HIS A 464 -18.73 -22.32 3.51
C HIS A 464 -20.05 -21.91 2.84
N GLY A 465 -20.06 -21.74 1.50
CA GLY A 465 -21.28 -21.49 0.71
C GLY A 465 -21.86 -20.07 0.82
N ARG A 466 -21.16 -19.13 1.48
CA ARG A 466 -21.55 -17.72 1.65
C ARG A 466 -21.07 -16.88 0.47
N TYR A 467 -21.55 -17.20 -0.74
CA TYR A 467 -20.99 -16.64 -1.97
C TYR A 467 -21.16 -15.12 -2.11
N ALA A 468 -22.24 -14.55 -1.58
CA ALA A 468 -22.47 -13.11 -1.64
C ALA A 468 -21.43 -12.35 -0.79
N GLU A 469 -21.16 -12.82 0.43
CA GLU A 469 -20.10 -12.25 1.26
C GLU A 469 -18.70 -12.52 0.70
N ALA A 470 -18.49 -13.69 0.09
CA ALA A 470 -17.25 -14.00 -0.62
C ALA A 470 -16.98 -12.99 -1.74
N GLU A 471 -17.98 -12.69 -2.57
CA GLU A 471 -17.90 -11.68 -3.62
C GLU A 471 -17.53 -10.31 -3.04
N GLN A 472 -18.17 -9.87 -1.95
CA GLN A 472 -17.83 -8.58 -1.32
C GLN A 472 -16.40 -8.54 -0.77
N ALA A 473 -15.94 -9.64 -0.18
CA ALA A 473 -14.56 -9.76 0.33
C ALA A 473 -13.55 -9.75 -0.83
N PHE A 474 -13.82 -10.48 -1.91
CA PHE A 474 -12.96 -10.47 -3.10
C PHE A 474 -12.97 -9.11 -3.82
N LEU A 475 -14.11 -8.42 -3.90
CA LEU A 475 -14.19 -7.05 -4.40
C LEU A 475 -13.40 -6.07 -3.53
N SER A 476 -13.37 -6.28 -2.21
CA SER A 476 -12.53 -5.49 -1.31
C SER A 476 -11.05 -5.75 -1.56
N ALA A 477 -10.66 -7.02 -1.73
CA ALA A 477 -9.31 -7.38 -2.15
C ALA A 477 -8.94 -6.74 -3.50
N GLN A 478 -9.86 -6.72 -4.47
CA GLN A 478 -9.66 -6.10 -5.79
C GLN A 478 -9.52 -4.59 -5.71
N LYS A 479 -10.29 -3.92 -4.84
CA LYS A 479 -10.15 -2.46 -4.64
C LYS A 479 -8.77 -2.10 -4.07
N LEU A 480 -8.24 -2.93 -3.17
CA LEU A 480 -6.92 -2.73 -2.59
C LEU A 480 -5.78 -3.10 -3.55
N ALA A 481 -6.04 -4.05 -4.44
CA ALA A 481 -5.06 -4.62 -5.35
C ALA A 481 -5.65 -4.84 -6.76
N PRO A 482 -6.03 -3.76 -7.48
CA PRO A 482 -6.79 -3.84 -8.74
C PRO A 482 -6.01 -4.50 -9.88
N ASP A 483 -4.72 -4.71 -9.69
CA ASP A 483 -3.80 -5.22 -10.71
C ASP A 483 -3.14 -6.55 -10.30
N ASN A 484 -3.66 -7.19 -9.25
CA ASN A 484 -3.13 -8.43 -8.69
C ASN A 484 -3.82 -9.66 -9.28
N ALA A 485 -3.07 -10.50 -10.00
CA ALA A 485 -3.56 -11.70 -10.67
C ALA A 485 -4.18 -12.75 -9.71
N VAL A 486 -3.68 -12.87 -8.48
CA VAL A 486 -4.22 -13.80 -7.46
C VAL A 486 -5.62 -13.37 -7.01
N VAL A 487 -5.87 -12.06 -7.00
CA VAL A 487 -7.19 -11.51 -6.69
C VAL A 487 -8.16 -11.80 -7.83
N TYR A 488 -7.72 -11.70 -9.09
CA TYR A 488 -8.56 -11.99 -10.26
C TYR A 488 -8.95 -13.47 -10.40
N SER A 489 -8.08 -14.41 -10.06
CA SER A 489 -8.36 -15.85 -10.27
C SER A 489 -9.54 -16.37 -9.45
N ASN A 490 -9.89 -15.68 -8.37
CA ASN A 490 -11.00 -16.06 -7.47
C ASN A 490 -12.24 -15.15 -7.62
N CYS A 491 -12.21 -14.17 -8.53
CA CYS A 491 -13.33 -13.28 -8.85
C CYS A 491 -14.09 -13.66 -10.12
N SER A 492 -13.65 -14.68 -10.88
CA SER A 492 -14.34 -15.10 -12.10
C SER A 492 -15.62 -15.87 -11.76
N PRO A 493 -16.78 -15.49 -12.32
CA PRO A 493 -18.08 -16.10 -12.05
C PRO A 493 -18.20 -17.56 -12.50
#